data_AF-A0A2T6BNU3-F1
#
_entry.id   AF-A0A2T6BNU3-F1
#
_cell.length_a   1.000
_cell.length_b   1.000
_cell.length_c   1.000
_cell.angle_alpha   90.00
_cell.angle_beta   90.00
_cell.angle_gamma   90.00
#
_symmetry.space_group_name_H-M   'P 1'
#
loop_
_entity.id
_entity.type
_entity.pdbx_description
1 polymer ?
#
loop_
_entity_poly.entity_id
_entity_poly.type
_entity_poly.pdbx_seq_one_letter_code
_entity_poly.pdbx_strand_id
1 'polypeptide(L)'
;MDYETVIRERFRETAQNYEKLTANAEQIQKVSLEIVARMRRGGCVYFCGNGGSAADAQHLAAELQGRFLHDRRPLSSIALTTNTSTLTAIGNDYGYAQIFDRQLRGLGQTEDVLVGLSTSGNSENIMLAMATAREMGIYAVGLTGSTGGAMADACDTCIRVPADHTARIQEMHIAVGHMMCEIVEQELM
;
A
#
# COMPACT_ATOMS: atom_id res chain seq x y z
N MET A 1 10.95 13.56 -31.67
CA MET A 1 10.77 12.10 -31.47
C MET A 1 9.31 11.81 -31.73
N ASP A 2 8.99 10.83 -32.57
CA ASP A 2 7.60 10.44 -32.82
C ASP A 2 7.04 9.67 -31.61
N TYR A 3 5.71 9.62 -31.47
CA TYR A 3 5.07 9.00 -30.32
C TYR A 3 5.31 7.48 -30.24
N GLU A 4 5.54 6.79 -31.36
CA GLU A 4 5.81 5.35 -31.34
C GLU A 4 7.16 5.08 -30.66
N THR A 5 8.20 5.86 -30.99
CA THR A 5 9.50 5.78 -30.34
C THR A 5 9.40 6.02 -28.84
N VAL A 6 8.68 7.07 -28.42
CA VAL A 6 8.45 7.38 -26.99
C VAL A 6 7.78 6.21 -26.27
N ILE A 7 6.73 5.63 -26.86
CA ILE A 7 6.01 4.48 -26.27
C ILE A 7 6.95 3.28 -26.09
N ARG A 8 7.74 2.94 -27.11
CA ARG A 8 8.70 1.83 -27.05
C ARG A 8 9.76 2.05 -25.97
N GLU A 9 10.27 3.27 -25.84
CA GLU A 9 11.22 3.62 -24.77
C GLU A 9 10.60 3.46 -23.38
N ARG A 10 9.36 3.94 -23.19
CA ARG A 10 8.64 3.83 -21.92
C ARG A 10 8.37 2.39 -21.52
N PHE A 11 8.04 1.51 -22.45
CA PHE A 11 7.89 0.08 -22.15
C PHE A 11 9.22 -0.58 -21.79
N ARG A 12 10.32 -0.24 -22.48
CA ARG A 12 11.65 -0.76 -22.13
C ARG A 12 12.10 -0.31 -20.74
N GLU A 13 11.87 0.96 -20.41
CA GLU A 13 12.13 1.51 -19.07
C GLU A 13 11.33 0.77 -18.00
N THR A 14 10.02 0.58 -18.20
CA THR A 14 9.17 -0.17 -17.27
C THR A 14 9.68 -1.61 -17.11
N ALA A 15 10.02 -2.32 -18.20
CA ALA A 15 10.57 -3.68 -18.11
C ALA A 15 11.88 -3.75 -17.29
N GLN A 16 12.81 -2.82 -17.52
CA GLN A 16 14.05 -2.73 -16.76
C GLN A 16 13.81 -2.44 -15.27
N ASN A 17 12.79 -1.64 -14.94
CA ASN A 17 12.42 -1.38 -13.56
C ASN A 17 11.86 -2.63 -12.88
N TYR A 18 11.07 -3.45 -13.60
CA TYR A 18 10.59 -4.74 -13.09
C TYR A 18 11.73 -5.75 -12.87
N GLU A 19 12.72 -5.80 -13.75
CA GLU A 19 13.92 -6.63 -13.53
C GLU A 19 14.63 -6.24 -12.23
N LYS A 20 14.80 -4.94 -11.96
CA LYS A 20 15.41 -4.44 -10.72
C LYS A 20 14.53 -4.69 -9.50
N LEU A 21 13.21 -4.62 -9.63
CA LEU A 21 12.25 -4.82 -8.55
C LEU A 21 12.32 -6.23 -7.94
N THR A 22 12.85 -7.21 -8.68
CA THR A 22 13.09 -8.57 -8.16
C THR A 22 13.99 -8.59 -6.91
N ALA A 23 14.85 -7.58 -6.73
CA ALA A 23 15.66 -7.41 -5.52
C ALA A 23 14.81 -7.20 -4.24
N ASN A 24 13.55 -6.80 -4.37
CA ASN A 24 12.62 -6.63 -3.25
C ASN A 24 11.86 -7.92 -2.89
N ALA A 25 12.11 -9.05 -3.56
CA ALA A 25 11.35 -10.29 -3.34
C ALA A 25 11.29 -10.74 -1.87
N GLU A 26 12.41 -10.67 -1.15
CA GLU A 26 12.46 -11.03 0.28
C GLU A 26 11.58 -10.09 1.14
N GLN A 27 11.57 -8.80 0.84
CA GLN A 27 10.73 -7.83 1.56
C GLN A 27 9.25 -8.06 1.28
N ILE A 28 8.90 -8.32 0.01
CA ILE A 28 7.52 -8.64 -0.40
C ILE A 28 7.06 -9.91 0.33
N GLN A 29 7.86 -10.97 0.31
CA GLN A 29 7.56 -12.21 1.04
C GLN A 29 7.38 -11.96 2.54
N LYS A 30 8.31 -11.25 3.18
CA LYS A 30 8.24 -10.92 4.61
C LYS A 30 6.95 -10.20 4.96
N VAL A 31 6.58 -9.17 4.20
CA VAL A 31 5.35 -8.41 4.42
C VAL A 31 4.12 -9.28 4.25
N SER A 32 4.06 -10.09 3.19
CA SER A 32 2.91 -10.98 2.94
C SER A 32 2.73 -11.99 4.06
N LEU A 33 3.81 -12.60 4.54
CA LEU A 33 3.75 -13.57 5.64
C LEU A 33 3.37 -12.92 6.98
N GLU A 34 3.79 -11.67 7.21
CA GLU A 34 3.35 -10.91 8.39
C GLU A 34 1.84 -10.61 8.34
N ILE A 35 1.33 -10.21 7.17
CA ILE A 35 -0.12 -10.05 6.94
C ILE A 35 -0.87 -11.34 7.23
N VAL A 36 -0.40 -12.47 6.70
CA VAL A 36 -0.98 -13.80 6.95
C VAL A 36 -1.02 -14.11 8.45
N ALA A 37 0.12 -13.94 9.14
CA ALA A 37 0.23 -14.23 10.55
C ALA A 37 -0.75 -13.41 11.40
N ARG A 38 -0.91 -12.13 11.06
CA ARG A 38 -1.83 -11.18 11.71
C ARG A 38 -3.29 -11.49 11.41
N MET A 39 -3.64 -11.75 10.16
CA MET A 39 -4.99 -12.18 9.79
C MET A 39 -5.39 -13.49 10.47
N ARG A 40 -4.47 -14.45 10.64
CA ARG A 40 -4.73 -15.69 11.42
C ARG A 40 -5.07 -15.42 12.89
N ARG A 41 -4.66 -14.27 13.43
CA ARG A 41 -5.00 -13.80 14.79
C ARG A 41 -6.20 -12.83 14.81
N GLY A 42 -6.90 -12.69 13.69
CA GLY A 42 -8.11 -11.87 13.57
C GLY A 42 -7.86 -10.43 13.08
N GLY A 43 -6.64 -10.09 12.67
CA GLY A 43 -6.29 -8.77 12.16
C GLY A 43 -6.90 -8.43 10.80
N CYS A 44 -6.97 -7.13 10.52
CA CYS A 44 -7.40 -6.50 9.29
C CYS A 44 -6.22 -5.82 8.58
N VAL A 45 -6.24 -5.78 7.24
CA VAL A 45 -5.29 -4.96 6.46
C VAL A 45 -5.97 -3.68 6.00
N TYR A 46 -5.42 -2.54 6.42
CA TYR A 46 -5.83 -1.22 5.95
C TYR A 46 -4.91 -0.73 4.83
N PHE A 47 -5.48 -0.21 3.75
CA PHE A 47 -4.75 0.44 2.67
C PHE A 47 -5.04 1.94 2.65
N CYS A 48 -4.00 2.76 2.45
CA CYS A 48 -4.16 4.20 2.26
C CYS A 48 -3.18 4.75 1.22
N GLY A 49 -3.56 5.83 0.54
CA GLY A 49 -2.79 6.43 -0.54
C GLY A 49 -3.49 7.67 -1.10
N ASN A 50 -2.77 8.48 -1.89
CA ASN A 50 -3.31 9.69 -2.52
C ASN A 50 -3.34 9.54 -4.07
N GLY A 51 -4.37 10.08 -4.73
CA GLY A 51 -4.47 10.07 -6.19
C GLY A 51 -4.48 8.65 -6.78
N GLY A 52 -3.58 8.34 -7.72
CA GLY A 52 -3.45 6.99 -8.27
C GLY A 52 -3.19 5.93 -7.19
N SER A 53 -2.40 6.26 -6.16
CA SER A 53 -2.18 5.37 -5.02
C SER A 53 -3.43 5.15 -4.17
N ALA A 54 -4.41 6.07 -4.20
CA ALA A 54 -5.72 5.84 -3.57
C ALA A 54 -6.57 4.84 -4.36
N ALA A 55 -6.43 4.84 -5.69
CA ALA A 55 -7.06 3.86 -6.56
C ALA A 55 -6.46 2.47 -6.33
N ASP A 56 -5.13 2.36 -6.25
CA ASP A 56 -4.46 1.10 -5.91
C ASP A 56 -4.86 0.61 -4.51
N ALA A 57 -4.99 1.50 -3.53
CA ALA A 57 -5.43 1.15 -2.18
C ALA A 57 -6.82 0.49 -2.16
N GLN A 58 -7.80 1.05 -2.87
CA GLN A 58 -9.13 0.43 -2.96
C GLN A 58 -9.13 -0.83 -3.83
N HIS A 59 -8.30 -0.90 -4.86
CA HIS A 59 -8.14 -2.09 -5.69
C HIS A 59 -7.66 -3.27 -4.85
N LEU A 60 -6.54 -3.10 -4.14
CA LEU A 60 -5.92 -4.15 -3.32
C LEU A 60 -6.82 -4.60 -2.16
N ALA A 61 -7.52 -3.67 -1.51
CA ALA A 61 -8.52 -4.03 -0.51
C ALA A 61 -9.67 -4.86 -1.12
N ALA A 62 -10.14 -4.51 -2.32
CA ALA A 62 -11.21 -5.26 -2.98
C ALA A 62 -10.77 -6.68 -3.38
N GLU A 63 -9.52 -6.88 -3.81
CA GLU A 63 -8.99 -8.21 -4.13
C GLU A 63 -9.00 -9.14 -2.90
N LEU A 64 -8.57 -8.65 -1.74
CA LEU A 64 -8.59 -9.42 -0.49
C LEU A 64 -10.01 -9.64 0.04
N GLN A 65 -10.87 -8.63 0.03
CA GLN A 65 -12.24 -8.77 0.53
C GLN A 65 -13.12 -9.64 -0.37
N GLY A 66 -12.98 -9.49 -1.69
CA GLY A 66 -13.65 -10.32 -2.68
C GLY A 66 -12.88 -11.61 -2.91
N ARG A 67 -12.32 -11.74 -4.11
CA ARG A 67 -11.42 -12.83 -4.53
C ARG A 67 -10.32 -12.25 -5.40
N PHE A 68 -9.13 -12.85 -5.38
CA PHE A 68 -8.06 -12.50 -6.31
C PHE A 68 -7.95 -13.54 -7.45
N LEU A 69 -7.31 -14.68 -7.20
CA LEU A 69 -7.16 -15.79 -8.17
C LEU A 69 -8.09 -16.97 -7.86
N HIS A 70 -8.36 -17.22 -6.58
CA HIS A 70 -9.12 -18.39 -6.12
C HIS A 70 -10.48 -18.03 -5.51
N ASP A 71 -11.44 -18.93 -5.65
CA ASP A 71 -12.73 -18.80 -4.95
C ASP A 71 -12.57 -19.26 -3.51
N ARG A 72 -12.55 -18.29 -2.59
CA ARG A 72 -12.24 -18.48 -1.16
C ARG A 72 -13.10 -17.56 -0.30
N ARG A 73 -13.08 -17.79 1.01
CA ARG A 73 -13.74 -16.90 1.97
C ARG A 73 -13.19 -15.46 1.87
N PRO A 74 -14.02 -14.42 2.11
CA PRO A 74 -13.55 -13.04 2.13
C PRO A 74 -12.50 -12.83 3.24
N LEU A 75 -11.47 -12.03 2.95
CA LEU A 75 -10.44 -11.65 3.93
C LEU A 75 -10.69 -10.23 4.46
N SER A 76 -10.33 -9.99 5.72
CA SER A 76 -10.55 -8.69 6.39
C SER A 76 -9.60 -7.63 5.84
N SER A 77 -10.12 -6.71 5.03
CA SER A 77 -9.35 -5.60 4.46
C SER A 77 -10.22 -4.38 4.20
N ILE A 78 -9.64 -3.18 4.35
CA ILE A 78 -10.34 -1.91 4.23
C ILE A 78 -9.45 -0.88 3.54
N ALA A 79 -9.98 -0.18 2.53
CA ALA A 79 -9.34 1.00 1.98
C ALA A 79 -9.86 2.27 2.67
N LEU A 80 -8.96 3.00 3.33
CA LEU A 80 -9.27 4.24 4.06
C LEU A 80 -9.58 5.44 3.13
N THR A 81 -9.63 5.19 1.83
CA THR A 81 -9.78 6.20 0.76
C THR A 81 -11.19 6.29 0.18
N THR A 82 -12.12 5.44 0.61
CA THR A 82 -13.40 5.24 -0.09
C THR A 82 -14.60 5.93 0.56
N ASN A 83 -14.62 6.07 1.89
CA ASN A 83 -15.70 6.75 2.59
C ASN A 83 -15.54 8.28 2.46
N THR A 84 -16.16 8.83 1.42
CA THR A 84 -16.06 10.26 1.09
C THR A 84 -16.59 11.16 2.19
N SER A 85 -17.65 10.76 2.91
CA SER A 85 -18.15 11.50 4.07
C SER A 85 -17.10 11.57 5.17
N THR A 86 -16.41 10.48 5.47
CA THR A 86 -15.32 10.46 6.45
C THR A 86 -14.13 11.32 6.00
N LEU A 87 -13.69 11.17 4.74
CA LEU A 87 -12.58 11.96 4.20
C LEU A 87 -12.87 13.46 4.22
N THR A 88 -14.07 13.87 3.81
CA THR A 88 -14.45 15.29 3.72
C THR A 88 -14.73 15.89 5.09
N ALA A 89 -15.40 15.18 5.99
CA ALA A 89 -15.62 15.65 7.36
C ALA A 89 -14.30 15.84 8.11
N ILE A 90 -13.40 14.84 8.07
CA ILE A 90 -12.10 14.95 8.74
C ILE A 90 -11.24 16.03 8.08
N GLY A 91 -11.20 16.04 6.74
CA GLY A 91 -10.44 17.02 5.98
C GLY A 91 -10.88 18.47 6.25
N ASN A 92 -12.20 18.69 6.40
CA ASN A 92 -12.77 19.99 6.72
C ASN A 92 -12.53 20.40 8.18
N ASP A 93 -12.77 19.49 9.12
CA ASP A 93 -12.83 19.82 10.55
C ASP A 93 -11.44 19.79 11.22
N TYR A 94 -10.52 18.97 10.73
CA TYR A 94 -9.21 18.72 11.33
C TYR A 94 -8.03 18.92 10.35
N GLY A 95 -8.32 19.09 9.06
CA GLY A 95 -7.33 19.24 8.01
C GLY A 95 -7.03 17.94 7.25
N TYR A 96 -6.67 18.09 5.97
CA TYR A 96 -6.45 16.95 5.06
C TYR A 96 -5.32 16.00 5.52
N ALA A 97 -4.37 16.50 6.30
CA ALA A 97 -3.33 15.68 6.91
C ALA A 97 -3.93 14.56 7.80
N GLN A 98 -5.06 14.79 8.47
CA GLN A 98 -5.58 13.84 9.46
C GLN A 98 -6.54 12.78 8.90
N ILE A 99 -6.74 12.73 7.58
CA ILE A 99 -7.81 11.92 6.99
C ILE A 99 -7.64 10.41 7.19
N PHE A 100 -6.40 9.91 7.26
CA PHE A 100 -6.14 8.47 7.39
C PHE A 100 -5.88 8.07 8.83
N ASP A 101 -5.10 8.85 9.58
CA ASP A 101 -4.76 8.53 10.96
C ASP A 101 -6.00 8.52 11.86
N ARG A 102 -6.92 9.48 11.67
CA ARG A 102 -8.14 9.56 12.47
C ARG A 102 -9.10 8.40 12.19
N GLN A 103 -9.12 7.89 10.95
CA GLN A 103 -9.83 6.64 10.64
C GLN A 103 -9.15 5.44 11.32
N LEU A 104 -7.82 5.36 11.22
CA LEU A 104 -7.05 4.28 11.82
C LEU A 104 -7.21 4.22 13.35
N ARG A 105 -7.24 5.37 14.04
CA ARG A 105 -7.52 5.43 15.49
C ARG A 105 -8.90 4.89 15.87
N GLY A 106 -9.89 5.05 14.98
CA GLY A 106 -11.26 4.59 15.22
C GLY A 106 -11.50 3.12 14.88
N LEU A 107 -10.68 2.54 14.00
CA LEU A 107 -10.88 1.19 13.45
C LEU A 107 -9.81 0.18 13.90
N GLY A 108 -8.56 0.64 14.00
CA GLY A 108 -7.38 -0.20 14.12
C GLY A 108 -7.21 -0.85 15.49
N GLN A 109 -6.57 -2.01 15.48
CA GLN A 109 -6.22 -2.84 16.63
C GLN A 109 -4.80 -3.40 16.49
N THR A 110 -4.20 -3.88 17.59
CA THR A 110 -2.79 -4.31 17.62
C THR A 110 -2.45 -5.42 16.62
N GLU A 111 -3.42 -6.27 16.22
CA GLU A 111 -3.19 -7.33 15.22
C GLU A 111 -3.32 -6.86 13.77
N ASP A 112 -3.67 -5.60 13.53
CA ASP A 112 -3.89 -5.10 12.18
C ASP A 112 -2.57 -4.76 11.46
N VAL A 113 -2.69 -4.51 10.16
CA VAL A 113 -1.61 -4.03 9.29
C VAL A 113 -2.07 -2.76 8.59
N LEU A 114 -1.20 -1.76 8.49
CA LEU A 114 -1.38 -0.59 7.62
C LEU A 114 -0.41 -0.69 6.44
N VAL A 115 -0.93 -0.63 5.22
CA VAL A 115 -0.16 -0.47 3.99
C VAL A 115 -0.38 0.94 3.44
N GLY A 116 0.64 1.78 3.49
CA GLY A 116 0.63 3.13 2.95
C GLY A 116 1.35 3.21 1.60
N LEU A 117 0.68 3.76 0.59
CA LEU A 117 1.19 3.93 -0.76
C LEU A 117 1.49 5.41 -1.00
N SER A 118 2.78 5.77 -1.09
CA SER A 118 3.24 7.13 -1.35
C SER A 118 4.42 7.13 -2.30
N THR A 119 4.24 7.63 -3.53
CA THR A 119 5.35 7.63 -4.50
C THR A 119 6.56 8.44 -4.06
N SER A 120 6.35 9.48 -3.24
CA SER A 120 7.42 10.29 -2.66
C SER A 120 7.92 9.78 -1.30
N GLY A 121 7.13 8.97 -0.59
CA GLY A 121 7.39 8.62 0.80
C GLY A 121 7.28 9.81 1.78
N ASN A 122 6.65 10.92 1.38
CA ASN A 122 6.60 12.16 2.15
C ASN A 122 5.19 12.75 2.31
N SER A 123 4.14 12.04 1.89
CA SER A 123 2.76 12.50 2.03
C SER A 123 2.40 12.65 3.51
N GLU A 124 2.12 13.87 3.96
CA GLU A 124 1.87 14.18 5.38
C GLU A 124 0.76 13.30 5.98
N ASN A 125 -0.33 13.10 5.25
CA ASN A 125 -1.45 12.28 5.71
C ASN A 125 -1.12 10.78 5.87
N ILE A 126 -0.19 10.27 5.07
CA ILE A 126 0.30 8.90 5.20
C ILE A 126 1.31 8.82 6.33
N MET A 127 2.17 9.83 6.50
CA MET A 127 3.13 9.91 7.62
C MET A 127 2.42 9.93 8.98
N LEU A 128 1.30 10.67 9.11
CA LEU A 128 0.49 10.65 10.33
C LEU A 128 -0.17 9.29 10.56
N ALA A 129 -0.60 8.60 9.50
CA ALA A 129 -1.12 7.24 9.61
C ALA A 129 -0.03 6.25 10.05
N MET A 130 1.20 6.37 9.55
CA MET A 130 2.34 5.56 9.99
C MET A 130 2.68 5.79 11.47
N ALA A 131 2.71 7.06 11.90
CA ALA A 131 2.93 7.39 13.31
C ALA A 131 1.85 6.79 14.21
N THR A 132 0.59 6.88 13.79
CA THR A 132 -0.55 6.30 14.50
C THR A 132 -0.51 4.77 14.53
N ALA A 133 -0.14 4.12 13.43
CA ALA A 133 0.03 2.67 13.39
C ALA A 133 1.04 2.21 14.45
N ARG A 134 2.20 2.88 14.50
CA ARG A 134 3.24 2.63 15.50
C ARG A 134 2.74 2.83 16.93
N GLU A 135 2.01 3.91 17.20
CA GLU A 135 1.41 4.17 18.52
C GLU A 135 0.45 3.05 18.96
N MET A 136 -0.27 2.44 18.01
CA MET A 136 -1.29 1.41 18.27
C MET A 136 -0.73 -0.03 18.22
N GLY A 137 0.55 -0.20 17.88
CA GLY A 137 1.17 -1.51 17.66
C GLY A 137 0.71 -2.21 16.37
N ILE A 138 0.14 -1.46 15.44
CA ILE A 138 -0.23 -1.92 14.09
C ILE A 138 1.05 -2.02 13.25
N TYR A 139 1.22 -3.13 12.53
CA TYR A 139 2.37 -3.30 11.65
C TYR A 139 2.24 -2.38 10.43
N ALA A 140 3.24 -1.52 10.22
CA ALA A 140 3.25 -0.49 9.20
C ALA A 140 4.13 -0.89 8.01
N VAL A 141 3.56 -0.82 6.81
CA VAL A 141 4.24 -1.13 5.54
C VAL A 141 4.18 0.09 4.64
N GLY A 142 5.34 0.51 4.12
CA GLY A 142 5.43 1.60 3.16
C GLY A 142 5.73 1.10 1.74
N LEU A 143 4.90 1.43 0.76
CA LEU A 143 5.23 1.33 -0.66
C LEU A 143 5.64 2.71 -1.19
N THR A 144 6.88 2.82 -1.67
CA THR A 144 7.50 4.11 -2.04
C THR A 144 8.24 4.05 -3.38
N GLY A 145 8.65 5.22 -3.89
CA GLY A 145 9.71 5.32 -4.90
C GLY A 145 11.10 5.02 -4.33
N SER A 146 12.12 5.19 -5.16
CA SER A 146 13.50 4.75 -4.90
C SER A 146 14.10 5.25 -3.58
N THR A 147 13.83 6.50 -3.20
CA THR A 147 14.43 7.15 -2.04
C THR A 147 13.81 6.70 -0.72
N GLY A 148 12.56 6.20 -0.75
CA GLY A 148 11.78 5.89 0.44
C GLY A 148 11.19 7.10 1.19
N GLY A 149 11.72 8.30 0.97
CA GLY A 149 11.34 9.51 1.71
C GLY A 149 11.47 9.34 3.22
N ALA A 150 10.74 10.16 3.98
CA ALA A 150 10.63 10.01 5.43
C ALA A 150 9.93 8.72 5.85
N MET A 151 9.10 8.13 4.97
CA MET A 151 8.36 6.91 5.26
C MET A 151 9.27 5.69 5.48
N ALA A 152 10.48 5.69 4.90
CA ALA A 152 11.46 4.63 5.09
C ALA A 152 11.80 4.36 6.56
N ASP A 153 11.85 5.43 7.38
CA ASP A 153 12.16 5.36 8.81
C ASP A 153 10.89 5.33 9.69
N ALA A 154 9.71 5.51 9.11
CA ALA A 154 8.44 5.61 9.82
C ALA A 154 7.60 4.31 9.78
N CYS A 155 8.01 3.31 9.01
CA CYS A 155 7.31 2.03 8.89
C CYS A 155 8.22 0.85 9.28
N ASP A 156 7.62 -0.32 9.57
CA ASP A 156 8.34 -1.53 9.95
C ASP A 156 9.03 -2.19 8.74
N THR A 157 8.42 -2.09 7.56
CA THR A 157 9.04 -2.49 6.29
C THR A 157 8.69 -1.51 5.18
N CYS A 158 9.72 -0.90 4.58
CA CYS A 158 9.58 -0.05 3.41
C CYS A 158 10.03 -0.79 2.14
N ILE A 159 9.09 -1.04 1.22
CA ILE A 159 9.37 -1.55 -0.13
C ILE A 159 9.56 -0.34 -1.03
N ARG A 160 10.81 -0.10 -1.43
CA ARG A 160 11.21 1.00 -2.32
C ARG A 160 11.32 0.47 -3.74
N VAL A 161 10.41 0.86 -4.61
CA VAL A 161 10.47 0.42 -6.01
C VAL A 161 11.56 1.21 -6.75
N PRO A 162 12.27 0.61 -7.70
CA PRO A 162 13.43 1.21 -8.35
C PRO A 162 13.04 2.20 -9.47
N ALA A 163 12.23 3.21 -9.14
CA ALA A 163 11.92 4.33 -10.01
C ALA A 163 11.75 5.64 -9.25
N ASP A 164 11.94 6.73 -10.00
CA ASP A 164 11.86 8.12 -9.49
C ASP A 164 10.60 8.85 -10.02
N HIS A 165 9.97 8.32 -11.07
CA HIS A 165 8.81 8.92 -11.70
C HIS A 165 7.50 8.30 -11.17
N THR A 166 6.58 9.14 -10.69
CA THR A 166 5.29 8.73 -10.11
C THR A 166 4.56 7.67 -10.93
N ALA A 167 4.48 7.82 -12.25
CA ALA A 167 3.80 6.84 -13.12
C ALA A 167 4.46 5.45 -13.08
N ARG A 168 5.80 5.39 -13.17
CA ARG A 168 6.56 4.14 -13.08
C ARG A 168 6.48 3.53 -11.68
N ILE A 169 6.47 4.38 -10.66
CA ILE A 169 6.32 3.95 -9.26
C ILE A 169 4.95 3.29 -9.06
N GLN A 170 3.87 3.91 -9.54
CA GLN A 170 2.51 3.37 -9.42
C GLN A 170 2.34 2.04 -10.16
N GLU A 171 2.90 1.91 -11.38
CA GLU A 171 2.93 0.63 -12.10
C GLU A 171 3.52 -0.50 -11.24
N MET A 172 4.56 -0.21 -10.48
CA MET A 172 5.21 -1.20 -9.61
C MET A 172 4.48 -1.38 -8.27
N HIS A 173 3.85 -0.33 -7.71
CA HIS A 173 3.06 -0.44 -6.48
C HIS A 173 1.92 -1.44 -6.64
N ILE A 174 1.17 -1.36 -7.75
CA ILE A 174 0.08 -2.31 -7.99
C ILE A 174 0.58 -3.74 -8.17
N ALA A 175 1.72 -3.93 -8.87
CA ALA A 175 2.31 -5.26 -9.06
C ALA A 175 2.84 -5.85 -7.74
N VAL A 176 3.47 -5.04 -6.89
CA VAL A 176 3.87 -5.46 -5.52
C VAL A 176 2.64 -5.85 -4.72
N GLY A 177 1.57 -5.04 -4.78
CA GLY A 177 0.31 -5.33 -4.12
C GLY A 177 -0.33 -6.65 -4.60
N HIS A 178 -0.31 -6.93 -5.91
CA HIS A 178 -0.79 -8.21 -6.46
C HIS A 178 0.02 -9.40 -5.95
N MET A 179 1.35 -9.30 -5.88
CA MET A 179 2.19 -10.35 -5.27
C MET A 179 1.87 -10.57 -3.79
N MET A 180 1.57 -9.49 -3.06
CA MET A 180 1.11 -9.59 -1.67
C MET A 180 -0.23 -10.32 -1.57
N CYS A 181 -1.22 -9.92 -2.40
CA CYS A 181 -2.53 -10.58 -2.46
C CYS A 181 -2.41 -12.06 -2.82
N GLU A 182 -1.55 -12.41 -3.77
CA GLU A 182 -1.32 -13.80 -4.19
C GLU A 182 -0.84 -14.66 -3.03
N ILE A 183 0.22 -14.23 -2.34
CA ILE A 183 0.80 -14.99 -1.22
C ILE A 183 -0.19 -15.08 -0.07
N VAL A 184 -0.88 -13.99 0.26
CA VAL A 184 -1.88 -13.96 1.33
C VAL A 184 -3.05 -14.91 1.02
N GLU A 185 -3.52 -14.93 -0.23
CA GLU A 185 -4.58 -15.83 -0.66
C GLU A 185 -4.13 -17.29 -0.60
N GLN A 186 -2.91 -17.61 -1.08
CA GLN A 186 -2.34 -18.96 -1.02
C GLN A 186 -2.25 -19.51 0.41
N GLU A 187 -1.93 -18.67 1.39
CA GLU A 187 -1.73 -19.07 2.78
C GLU A 187 -3.02 -19.12 3.63
N LEU A 188 -4.10 -18.46 3.17
CA LEU A 188 -5.35 -18.30 3.94
C LEU A 188 -6.57 -18.97 3.28
N MET A 189 -6.38 -19.64 2.14
CA MET A 189 -7.34 -20.58 1.56
C MET A 189 -7.68 -21.73 2.51
#